data_AF-A0AA35S5V1-F1
#
_entry.id   AF-A0AA35S5V1-F1
#
_cell.length_a   1.000
_cell.length_b   1.000
_cell.length_c   1.000
_cell.angle_alpha   90.00
_cell.angle_beta   90.00
_cell.angle_gamma   90.00
#
_symmetry.space_group_name_H-M   'P 1'
#
loop_
_entity.id
_entity.type
_entity.pdbx_description
1 polymer ?
#
loop_
_entity_poly.entity_id
_entity_poly.type
_entity_poly.pdbx_seq_one_letter_code
_entity_poly.pdbx_strand_id
1 'polypeptide(L)'
;MQRWQKLARRTSFHYNPALQTRSFLMLGVISNKASLSLVTRTLRVLEETLGRREDEVYLLESITICLTAFLPLLEEGSKLIYHFFWVAVGIMQLGEATLYAASLELMEACIKKLTLMKVFEKQTLTSAMQPSREELEWPLSQMDREVGISFSSDFNFSLAALLYKGFSHPLSTVRTRTQELLTTLFFIHSPDVSGGRIEVYQDNLAYITVLFPESEIVRKHLREPRPRLKTLASSLEDSPTHSSYNTLLSSHAVPSQKQQILFLFVLACALINTQDEKKTQILYEFLANASKVYFNVFPLIRSVLMQNLVLTLQQSQSPHVLSAVQQLVSVAVERVPSDTDCKLTVINDLGFGGVREFFNPFPKHGLVYPTSQGTLLQKYLETLVAHLSPSEECVSKSHSLSSMKDFATNGSTNYPLSGSSALRRSSQAIPPSHNHQRTGSGPSPNKTPQETDTLDPDDTDF
;
A
#
# COMPACT_ATOMS: atom_id res chain seq x y z
N MET A 1 8.80 26.54 21.80
CA MET A 1 8.24 25.25 21.35
C MET A 1 6.77 25.07 21.71
N GLN A 2 6.37 25.24 22.98
CA GLN A 2 4.98 25.02 23.44
C GLN A 2 3.91 25.88 22.72
N ARG A 3 4.23 27.13 22.35
CA ARG A 3 3.32 28.00 21.57
C ARG A 3 3.02 27.45 20.18
N TRP A 4 4.03 26.87 19.52
CA TRP A 4 3.89 26.23 18.21
C TRP A 4 3.13 24.90 18.30
N GLN A 5 3.34 24.11 19.37
CA GLN A 5 2.54 22.91 19.64
C GLN A 5 1.04 23.25 19.84
N LYS A 6 0.74 24.28 20.64
CA LYS A 6 -0.65 24.73 20.85
C LYS A 6 -1.30 25.24 19.56
N LEU A 7 -0.55 26.01 18.76
CA LEU A 7 -1.04 26.51 17.48
C LEU A 7 -1.27 25.36 16.47
N ALA A 8 -0.30 24.46 16.31
CA ALA A 8 -0.42 23.30 15.43
C ALA A 8 -1.64 22.46 15.81
N ARG A 9 -1.79 22.08 17.09
CA ARG A 9 -2.98 21.37 17.59
C ARG A 9 -4.27 22.12 17.29
N ARG A 10 -4.33 23.42 17.56
CA ARG A 10 -5.53 24.21 17.27
C ARG A 10 -5.84 24.20 15.77
N THR A 11 -4.85 24.38 14.90
CA THR A 11 -5.06 24.42 13.45
C THR A 11 -5.37 23.06 12.82
N SER A 12 -4.83 21.95 13.34
CA SER A 12 -5.13 20.60 12.83
C SER A 12 -6.58 20.20 13.09
N PHE A 13 -7.12 20.55 14.26
CA PHE A 13 -8.47 20.14 14.70
C PHE A 13 -9.58 21.15 14.38
N HIS A 14 -9.26 22.28 13.73
CA HIS A 14 -10.26 23.19 13.17
C HIS A 14 -10.29 23.00 11.66
N TYR A 15 -11.48 22.77 11.09
CA TYR A 15 -11.63 22.55 9.66
C TYR A 15 -11.14 23.76 8.86
N ASN A 16 -10.05 23.55 8.13
CA ASN A 16 -9.49 24.48 7.16
C ASN A 16 -8.61 23.66 6.19
N PRO A 17 -9.19 23.15 5.09
CA PRO A 17 -8.51 22.23 4.17
C PRO A 17 -7.16 22.74 3.67
N ALA A 18 -7.01 24.05 3.46
CA ALA A 18 -5.78 24.65 2.97
C ALA A 18 -4.60 24.59 3.98
N LEU A 19 -4.91 24.49 5.28
CA LEU A 19 -3.92 24.50 6.35
C LEU A 19 -3.81 23.16 7.06
N GLN A 20 -4.89 22.37 7.14
CA GLN A 20 -4.95 21.15 7.92
C GLN A 20 -3.89 20.13 7.52
N THR A 21 -3.67 19.91 6.21
CA THR A 21 -2.64 18.99 5.71
C THR A 21 -1.26 19.33 6.28
N ARG A 22 -0.85 20.61 6.18
CA ARG A 22 0.44 21.07 6.72
C ARG A 22 0.47 21.02 8.25
N SER A 23 -0.65 21.35 8.90
CA SER A 23 -0.75 21.33 10.36
C SER A 23 -0.60 19.92 10.94
N PHE A 24 -1.12 18.87 10.28
CA PHE A 24 -0.92 17.49 10.72
C PHE A 24 0.53 17.03 10.57
N LEU A 25 1.19 17.37 9.46
CA LEU A 25 2.63 17.08 9.30
C LEU A 25 3.46 17.75 10.41
N MET A 26 3.20 19.03 10.69
CA MET A 26 3.87 19.75 11.77
C MET A 26 3.53 19.19 13.16
N LEU A 27 2.29 18.73 13.37
CA LEU A 27 1.87 18.13 14.62
C LEU A 27 2.65 16.84 14.92
N GLY A 28 2.85 16.00 13.91
CA GLY A 28 3.66 14.78 14.04
C GLY A 28 5.09 15.09 14.48
N VAL A 29 5.73 16.07 13.85
CA VAL A 29 7.14 16.42 14.11
C VAL A 29 7.35 17.15 15.46
N ILE A 30 6.46 18.08 15.83
CA ILE A 30 6.66 18.90 17.04
C ILE A 30 6.15 18.17 18.30
N SER A 31 5.34 17.12 18.17
CA SER A 31 4.82 16.40 19.33
C SER A 31 5.94 15.66 20.08
N ASN A 32 5.98 15.84 21.39
CA ASN A 32 6.95 15.17 22.28
C ASN A 32 6.34 14.03 23.11
N LYS A 33 5.01 13.93 23.11
CA LYS A 33 4.23 12.86 23.74
C LYS A 33 2.97 12.63 22.92
N ALA A 34 2.60 11.37 22.73
CA ALA A 34 1.33 10.98 22.09
C ALA A 34 0.37 10.43 23.16
N SER A 35 -0.44 11.32 23.75
CA SER A 35 -1.49 10.88 24.68
C SER A 35 -2.62 10.18 23.93
N LEU A 36 -3.31 9.24 24.58
CA LEU A 36 -4.48 8.55 24.01
C LEU A 36 -5.49 9.55 23.42
N SER A 37 -5.81 10.62 24.16
CA SER A 37 -6.72 11.68 23.69
C SER A 37 -6.27 12.36 22.39
N LEU A 38 -4.97 12.56 22.18
CA LEU A 38 -4.43 13.18 20.96
C LEU A 38 -4.53 12.21 19.78
N VAL A 39 -4.22 10.93 20.02
CA VAL A 39 -4.33 9.86 19.02
C VAL A 39 -5.79 9.67 18.62
N THR A 40 -6.69 9.51 19.58
CA THR A 40 -8.14 9.37 19.35
C THR A 40 -8.71 10.56 18.59
N ARG A 41 -8.30 11.79 18.94
CA ARG A 41 -8.72 13.01 18.20
C ARG A 41 -8.22 12.98 16.75
N THR A 42 -7.00 12.48 16.52
CA THR A 42 -6.41 12.39 15.18
C THR A 42 -7.12 11.32 14.34
N LEU A 43 -7.44 10.17 14.93
CA LEU A 43 -8.25 9.12 14.30
C LEU A 43 -9.67 9.60 13.98
N ARG A 44 -10.28 10.41 14.86
CA ARG A 44 -11.58 11.04 14.58
C ARG A 44 -11.52 11.99 13.38
N VAL A 45 -10.45 12.78 13.22
CA VAL A 45 -10.31 13.61 12.01
C VAL A 45 -10.12 12.74 10.77
N LEU A 46 -9.39 11.63 10.86
CA LEU A 46 -9.26 10.67 9.74
C LEU A 46 -10.64 10.12 9.33
N GLU A 47 -11.42 9.65 10.30
CA GLU A 47 -12.80 9.17 10.14
C GLU A 47 -13.70 10.23 9.50
N GLU A 48 -13.74 11.44 10.06
CA GLU A 48 -14.55 12.52 9.51
C GLU A 48 -14.11 12.95 8.09
N THR A 49 -12.82 12.82 7.76
CA THR A 49 -12.29 13.16 6.43
C THR A 49 -12.70 12.10 5.40
N LEU A 50 -12.74 10.82 5.77
CA LEU A 50 -13.24 9.74 4.91
C LEU A 50 -14.74 9.84 4.62
N GLY A 51 -15.51 10.36 5.58
CA GLY A 51 -16.94 10.64 5.41
C GLY A 51 -17.24 11.94 4.66
N ARG A 52 -16.24 12.82 4.49
CA ARG A 52 -16.33 14.01 3.67
C ARG A 52 -15.83 13.67 2.27
N ARG A 53 -16.27 14.47 1.30
CA ARG A 53 -15.97 14.37 -0.14
C ARG A 53 -14.64 13.66 -0.43
N GLU A 54 -14.74 12.76 -1.38
CA GLU A 54 -13.74 11.85 -1.91
C GLU A 54 -12.37 12.48 -2.34
N ASP A 55 -12.29 13.81 -2.48
CA ASP A 55 -11.12 14.50 -3.05
C ASP A 55 -10.02 14.89 -2.03
N GLU A 56 -10.18 14.58 -0.74
CA GLU A 56 -9.26 15.02 0.33
C GLU A 56 -8.10 14.04 0.62
N VAL A 57 -7.61 13.34 -0.41
CA VAL A 57 -6.54 12.29 -0.32
C VAL A 57 -5.28 12.80 0.38
N TYR A 58 -4.80 14.00 0.07
CA TYR A 58 -3.60 14.57 0.72
C TYR A 58 -3.79 14.85 2.21
N LEU A 59 -5.01 15.14 2.66
CA LEU A 59 -5.30 15.31 4.08
C LEU A 59 -5.22 13.94 4.78
N LEU A 60 -5.85 12.91 4.21
CA LEU A 60 -5.76 11.53 4.70
C LEU A 60 -4.31 11.04 4.77
N GLU A 61 -3.50 11.32 3.75
CA GLU A 61 -2.07 11.03 3.72
C GLU A 61 -1.34 11.72 4.89
N SER A 62 -1.54 13.02 5.07
CA SER A 62 -0.87 13.78 6.14
C SER A 62 -1.26 13.31 7.55
N ILE A 63 -2.49 12.86 7.75
CA ILE A 63 -2.95 12.29 9.02
C ILE A 63 -2.27 10.94 9.25
N THR A 64 -2.15 10.11 8.22
CA THR A 64 -1.45 8.80 8.28
C THR A 64 0.03 8.98 8.63
N ILE A 65 0.71 9.97 8.02
CA ILE A 65 2.09 10.34 8.36
C ILE A 65 2.17 10.83 9.82
N CYS A 66 1.20 11.63 10.27
CA CYS A 66 1.15 12.09 11.66
C CYS A 66 1.00 10.92 12.66
N LEU A 67 0.17 9.91 12.35
CA LEU A 67 0.04 8.70 13.17
C LEU A 67 1.36 7.92 13.23
N THR A 68 2.07 7.82 12.10
CA THR A 68 3.39 7.19 12.04
C THR A 68 4.39 7.90 12.95
N ALA A 69 4.39 9.24 12.94
CA ALA A 69 5.24 10.05 13.81
C ALA A 69 4.88 9.92 15.31
N PHE A 70 3.63 9.58 15.65
CA PHE A 70 3.23 9.32 17.04
C PHE A 70 3.72 7.97 17.55
N LEU A 71 3.93 6.99 16.66
CA LEU A 71 4.32 5.65 17.04
C LEU A 71 5.54 5.58 17.98
N PRO A 72 6.69 6.24 17.72
CA PRO A 72 7.83 6.23 18.65
C PRO A 72 7.52 6.85 20.02
N LEU A 73 6.53 7.75 20.09
CA LEU A 73 6.13 8.45 21.32
C LEU A 73 5.19 7.64 22.22
N LEU A 74 4.68 6.50 21.75
CA LEU A 74 3.81 5.61 22.52
C LEU A 74 4.60 4.81 23.55
N GLU A 75 3.98 4.52 24.69
CA GLU A 75 4.54 3.65 25.72
C GLU A 75 4.71 2.21 25.21
N GLU A 76 5.74 1.51 25.68
CA GLU A 76 6.09 0.14 25.25
C GLU A 76 5.02 -0.91 25.58
N GLY A 77 4.01 -0.60 26.39
CA GLY A 77 2.88 -1.50 26.68
C GLY A 77 1.58 -1.16 25.95
N SER A 78 1.57 -0.12 25.11
CA SER A 78 0.31 0.41 24.59
C SER A 78 -0.33 -0.50 23.54
N LYS A 79 -1.62 -0.84 23.73
CA LYS A 79 -2.44 -1.54 22.73
C LYS A 79 -2.57 -0.77 21.40
N LEU A 80 -2.32 0.55 21.42
CA LEU A 80 -2.43 1.43 20.25
C LEU A 80 -1.54 1.00 19.07
N ILE A 81 -0.39 0.37 19.34
CA ILE A 81 0.52 -0.10 18.29
C ILE A 81 -0.18 -1.14 17.39
N TYR A 82 -0.95 -2.05 18.00
CA TYR A 82 -1.69 -3.08 17.29
C TYR A 82 -2.89 -2.48 16.52
N HIS A 83 -3.58 -1.50 17.09
CA HIS A 83 -4.63 -0.79 16.36
C HIS A 83 -4.07 0.03 15.18
N PHE A 84 -2.88 0.65 15.31
CA PHE A 84 -2.22 1.36 14.21
C PHE A 84 -1.86 0.42 13.05
N PHE A 85 -1.47 -0.82 13.35
CA PHE A 85 -1.28 -1.86 12.34
C PHE A 85 -2.58 -2.11 11.55
N TRP A 86 -3.72 -2.28 12.22
CA TRP A 86 -5.00 -2.50 11.54
C TRP A 86 -5.55 -1.26 10.82
N VAL A 87 -5.29 -0.05 11.34
CA VAL A 87 -5.56 1.19 10.62
C VAL A 87 -4.74 1.25 9.33
N ALA A 88 -3.46 0.86 9.36
CA ALA A 88 -2.64 0.77 8.15
C ALA A 88 -3.21 -0.24 7.15
N VAL A 89 -3.59 -1.44 7.60
CA VAL A 89 -4.27 -2.45 6.75
C VAL A 89 -5.51 -1.85 6.08
N GLY A 90 -6.37 -1.17 6.84
CA GLY A 90 -7.59 -0.59 6.30
C GLY A 90 -7.35 0.52 5.28
N ILE A 91 -6.33 1.37 5.49
CA ILE A 91 -5.94 2.41 4.53
C ILE A 91 -5.34 1.80 3.26
N MET A 92 -4.51 0.75 3.37
CA MET A 92 -3.94 0.05 2.22
C MET A 92 -5.01 -0.60 1.33
N GLN A 93 -6.09 -1.08 1.95
CA GLN A 93 -7.21 -1.72 1.25
C GLN A 93 -7.99 -0.75 0.33
N LEU A 94 -7.90 0.57 0.53
CA LEU A 94 -8.51 1.59 -0.34
C LEU A 94 -7.96 1.57 -1.78
N GLY A 95 -6.75 1.02 -1.98
CA GLY A 95 -6.17 0.87 -3.30
C GLY A 95 -5.73 2.18 -3.99
N GLU A 96 -5.61 3.27 -3.25
CA GLU A 96 -5.04 4.54 -3.72
C GLU A 96 -3.53 4.58 -3.47
N ALA A 97 -2.75 5.07 -4.45
CA ALA A 97 -1.29 4.95 -4.46
C ALA A 97 -0.60 5.74 -3.34
N THR A 98 -0.98 7.00 -3.12
CA THR A 98 -0.36 7.87 -2.09
C THR A 98 -0.64 7.38 -0.67
N LEU A 99 -1.88 6.96 -0.40
CA LEU A 99 -2.33 6.38 0.85
C LEU A 99 -1.70 5.02 1.09
N TYR A 100 -1.53 4.20 0.05
CA TYR A 100 -0.80 2.94 0.15
C TYR A 100 0.65 3.18 0.58
N ALA A 101 1.33 4.16 -0.01
CA ALA A 101 2.71 4.49 0.36
C ALA A 101 2.83 4.97 1.82
N ALA A 102 1.93 5.85 2.27
CA ALA A 102 1.93 6.35 3.64
C ALA A 102 1.57 5.27 4.67
N SER A 103 0.59 4.41 4.36
CA SER A 103 0.17 3.32 5.25
C SER A 103 1.19 2.18 5.31
N LEU A 104 1.92 1.93 4.22
CA LEU A 104 3.06 0.99 4.22
C LEU A 104 4.13 1.43 5.24
N GLU A 105 4.42 2.73 5.32
CA GLU A 105 5.36 3.29 6.31
C GLU A 105 4.85 3.12 7.74
N LEU A 106 3.55 3.39 7.97
CA LEU A 106 2.92 3.19 9.27
C LEU A 106 3.01 1.71 9.71
N MET A 107 2.71 0.78 8.82
CA MET A 107 2.77 -0.66 9.09
C MET A 107 4.19 -1.13 9.39
N GLU A 108 5.16 -0.71 8.56
CA GLU A 108 6.57 -1.00 8.77
C GLU A 108 7.06 -0.48 10.12
N ALA A 109 6.69 0.75 10.48
CA ALA A 109 7.02 1.33 11.77
C ALA A 109 6.43 0.52 12.93
N CYS A 110 5.17 0.06 12.81
CA CYS A 110 4.53 -0.79 13.81
C CYS A 110 5.29 -2.10 14.02
N ILE A 111 5.64 -2.79 12.92
CA ILE A 111 6.39 -4.04 12.97
C ILE A 111 7.77 -3.82 13.59
N LYS A 112 8.51 -2.78 13.17
CA LYS A 112 9.81 -2.44 13.76
C LYS A 112 9.72 -2.18 15.26
N LYS A 113 8.71 -1.43 15.70
CA LYS A 113 8.52 -1.16 17.13
C LYS A 113 8.22 -2.43 17.93
N LEU A 114 7.36 -3.31 17.42
CA LEU A 114 7.06 -4.59 18.07
C LEU A 114 8.27 -5.54 18.10
N THR A 115 9.11 -5.52 17.06
CA THR A 115 10.39 -6.24 17.04
C THR A 115 11.35 -5.70 18.10
N LEU A 116 11.47 -4.38 18.26
CA LEU A 116 12.29 -3.76 19.31
C LEU A 116 11.80 -4.12 20.72
N MET A 117 10.48 -4.24 20.89
CA MET A 117 9.84 -4.71 22.13
C MET A 117 9.96 -6.23 22.34
N LYS A 118 10.64 -6.95 21.44
CA LYS A 118 10.84 -8.41 21.48
C LYS A 118 9.54 -9.21 21.56
N VAL A 119 8.45 -8.67 21.00
CA VAL A 119 7.15 -9.35 21.01
C VAL A 119 7.21 -10.67 20.25
N PHE A 120 7.91 -10.67 19.10
CA PHE A 120 8.01 -11.84 18.22
C PHE A 120 8.96 -12.95 18.73
N GLU A 121 9.73 -12.69 19.79
CA GLU A 121 10.50 -13.76 20.47
C GLU A 121 9.56 -14.67 21.30
N LYS A 122 8.37 -14.18 21.67
CA LYS A 122 7.44 -14.88 22.58
C LYS A 122 6.22 -15.45 21.88
N GLN A 123 5.78 -14.85 20.78
CA GLN A 123 4.56 -15.22 20.07
C GLN A 123 4.70 -14.95 18.57
N THR A 124 3.92 -15.66 17.75
CA THR A 124 3.88 -15.43 16.30
C THR A 124 3.22 -14.10 15.95
N LEU A 125 3.47 -13.59 14.74
CA LEU A 125 2.85 -12.35 14.27
C LEU A 125 1.31 -12.45 14.30
N THR A 126 0.76 -13.58 13.87
CA THR A 126 -0.68 -13.86 13.92
C THR A 126 -1.21 -13.75 15.35
N SER A 127 -0.59 -14.44 16.30
CA SER A 127 -1.01 -14.41 17.71
C SER A 127 -0.87 -13.03 18.35
N ALA A 128 0.06 -12.20 17.87
CA ALA A 128 0.26 -10.84 18.37
C ALA A 128 -0.83 -9.87 17.89
N MET A 129 -1.22 -9.97 16.61
CA MET A 129 -2.12 -8.99 15.98
C MET A 129 -3.60 -9.34 16.16
N GLN A 130 -3.93 -10.63 16.22
CA GLN A 130 -5.31 -11.12 16.22
C GLN A 130 -6.17 -10.63 17.40
N PRO A 131 -5.68 -10.54 18.65
CA PRO A 131 -6.51 -10.07 19.76
C PRO A 131 -7.08 -8.66 19.55
N SER A 132 -6.28 -7.72 19.01
CA SER A 132 -6.74 -6.36 18.70
C SER A 132 -7.73 -6.31 17.53
N ARG A 133 -7.75 -7.34 16.69
CA ARG A 133 -8.70 -7.50 15.60
C ARG A 133 -10.01 -8.09 16.08
N GLU A 134 -9.97 -9.07 16.99
CA GLU A 134 -11.17 -9.69 17.56
C GLU A 134 -12.06 -8.64 18.27
N GLU A 135 -11.46 -7.65 18.92
CA GLU A 135 -12.17 -6.51 19.51
C GLU A 135 -12.96 -5.68 18.47
N LEU A 136 -12.59 -5.74 17.18
CA LEU A 136 -13.14 -4.95 16.06
C LEU A 136 -13.47 -5.82 14.84
N GLU A 137 -13.83 -7.08 15.07
CA GLU A 137 -13.91 -8.09 14.01
C GLU A 137 -14.96 -7.75 12.94
N TRP A 138 -16.13 -7.25 13.37
CA TRP A 138 -17.24 -6.97 12.48
C TRP A 138 -16.89 -5.96 11.37
N PRO A 139 -16.41 -4.72 11.68
CA PRO A 139 -16.08 -3.76 10.62
C PRO A 139 -14.89 -4.20 9.78
N LEU A 140 -13.85 -4.81 10.38
CA LEU A 140 -12.69 -5.29 9.64
C LEU A 140 -13.04 -6.42 8.67
N SER A 141 -13.93 -7.33 9.06
CA SER A 141 -14.36 -8.44 8.19
C SER A 141 -15.20 -7.98 6.99
N GLN A 142 -15.90 -6.85 7.10
CA GLN A 142 -16.62 -6.27 5.97
C GLN A 142 -15.63 -5.67 4.95
N MET A 143 -14.60 -4.96 5.42
CA MET A 143 -13.56 -4.41 4.56
C MET A 143 -12.79 -5.51 3.81
N ASP A 144 -12.41 -6.56 4.54
CA ASP A 144 -11.76 -7.76 4.00
C ASP A 144 -12.57 -8.43 2.90
N ARG A 145 -13.90 -8.54 3.10
CA ARG A 145 -14.81 -9.13 2.11
C ARG A 145 -14.91 -8.29 0.83
N GLU A 146 -14.90 -6.96 0.94
CA GLU A 146 -14.95 -6.06 -0.20
C GLU A 146 -13.69 -6.17 -1.07
N VAL A 147 -12.52 -6.36 -0.45
CA VAL A 147 -11.26 -6.62 -1.16
C VAL A 147 -11.13 -8.08 -1.61
N GLY A 148 -11.87 -8.98 -0.97
CA GLY A 148 -11.80 -10.42 -1.21
C GLY A 148 -10.51 -11.05 -0.68
N ILE A 149 -10.05 -10.61 0.50
CA ILE A 149 -8.93 -11.18 1.27
C ILE A 149 -9.42 -11.45 2.70
N SER A 150 -9.20 -12.66 3.23
CA SER A 150 -9.69 -13.05 4.57
C SER A 150 -8.56 -13.29 5.57
N PHE A 151 -8.34 -12.32 6.46
CA PHE A 151 -7.38 -12.47 7.57
C PHE A 151 -7.79 -13.52 8.60
N SER A 152 -9.10 -13.84 8.70
CA SER A 152 -9.60 -14.92 9.56
C SER A 152 -9.31 -16.30 8.97
N SER A 153 -9.24 -16.41 7.64
CA SER A 153 -8.86 -17.64 6.97
C SER A 153 -7.36 -17.91 7.15
N ASP A 154 -6.52 -17.00 6.66
CA ASP A 154 -5.07 -17.15 6.78
C ASP A 154 -4.42 -15.77 6.87
N PHE A 155 -3.87 -15.46 8.04
CA PHE A 155 -3.30 -14.16 8.34
C PHE A 155 -2.08 -13.86 7.46
N ASN A 156 -1.15 -14.81 7.34
CA ASN A 156 0.12 -14.60 6.65
C ASN A 156 -0.08 -14.44 5.14
N PHE A 157 -0.93 -15.27 4.52
CA PHE A 157 -1.28 -15.11 3.11
C PHE A 157 -2.05 -13.83 2.83
N SER A 158 -2.94 -13.41 3.75
CA SER A 158 -3.68 -12.15 3.62
C SER A 158 -2.76 -10.94 3.66
N LEU A 159 -1.83 -10.91 4.63
CA LEU A 159 -0.85 -9.83 4.76
C LEU A 159 0.12 -9.81 3.56
N ALA A 160 0.61 -10.97 3.13
CA ALA A 160 1.50 -11.08 1.98
C ALA A 160 0.81 -10.62 0.69
N ALA A 161 -0.45 -11.02 0.46
CA ALA A 161 -1.23 -10.57 -0.68
C ALA A 161 -1.47 -9.04 -0.65
N LEU A 162 -1.82 -8.49 0.51
CA LEU A 162 -1.98 -7.05 0.68
C LEU A 162 -0.70 -6.27 0.33
N LEU A 163 0.45 -6.79 0.77
CA LEU A 163 1.77 -6.20 0.51
C LEU A 163 2.23 -6.40 -0.94
N TYR A 164 1.85 -7.49 -1.61
CA TYR A 164 2.23 -7.74 -3.00
C TYR A 164 1.80 -6.62 -3.94
N LYS A 165 0.65 -5.98 -3.68
CA LYS A 165 0.19 -4.81 -4.46
C LYS A 165 1.22 -3.68 -4.51
N GLY A 166 2.07 -3.54 -3.50
CA GLY A 166 3.15 -2.55 -3.46
C GLY A 166 4.17 -2.70 -4.59
N PHE A 167 4.35 -3.90 -5.17
CA PHE A 167 5.20 -4.10 -6.34
C PHE A 167 4.62 -3.48 -7.62
N SER A 168 3.30 -3.30 -7.69
CA SER A 168 2.61 -2.61 -8.79
C SER A 168 2.64 -1.08 -8.63
N HIS A 169 3.27 -0.54 -7.60
CA HIS A 169 3.31 0.90 -7.32
C HIS A 169 4.20 1.65 -8.34
N PRO A 170 3.80 2.86 -8.83
CA PRO A 170 4.58 3.60 -9.82
C PRO A 170 5.97 4.04 -9.30
N LEU A 171 6.06 4.46 -8.04
CA LEU A 171 7.32 4.86 -7.41
C LEU A 171 8.17 3.65 -7.01
N SER A 172 9.44 3.64 -7.45
CA SER A 172 10.42 2.59 -7.12
C SER A 172 10.74 2.49 -5.64
N THR A 173 10.75 3.63 -4.93
CA THR A 173 11.00 3.70 -3.49
C THR A 173 9.98 2.89 -2.69
N VAL A 174 8.70 2.93 -3.09
CA VAL A 174 7.64 2.14 -2.46
C VAL A 174 7.84 0.65 -2.75
N ARG A 175 8.19 0.29 -3.99
CA ARG A 175 8.49 -1.12 -4.35
C ARG A 175 9.65 -1.69 -3.52
N THR A 176 10.73 -0.92 -3.36
CA THR A 176 11.88 -1.31 -2.51
C THR A 176 11.46 -1.47 -1.05
N ARG A 177 10.72 -0.51 -0.49
CA ARG A 177 10.21 -0.60 0.88
C ARG A 177 9.29 -1.79 1.10
N THR A 178 8.41 -2.10 0.14
CA THR A 178 7.56 -3.31 0.16
C THR A 178 8.43 -4.57 0.23
N GLN A 179 9.47 -4.67 -0.59
CA GLN A 179 10.40 -5.79 -0.56
C GLN A 179 11.13 -5.93 0.78
N GLU A 180 11.60 -4.82 1.35
CA GLU A 180 12.27 -4.79 2.67
C GLU A 180 11.34 -5.22 3.80
N LEU A 181 10.09 -4.75 3.79
CA LEU A 181 9.09 -5.13 4.78
C LEU A 181 8.74 -6.62 4.69
N LEU A 182 8.49 -7.13 3.48
CA LEU A 182 8.25 -8.56 3.26
C LEU A 182 9.45 -9.42 3.68
N THR A 183 10.67 -8.94 3.44
CA THR A 183 11.90 -9.62 3.87
C THR A 183 12.01 -9.61 5.41
N THR A 184 11.66 -8.49 6.05
CA THR A 184 11.61 -8.40 7.52
C THR A 184 10.58 -9.38 8.10
N LEU A 185 9.39 -9.45 7.51
CA LEU A 185 8.34 -10.39 7.90
C LEU A 185 8.77 -11.85 7.69
N PHE A 186 9.50 -12.14 6.62
CA PHE A 186 10.09 -13.46 6.40
C PHE A 186 11.07 -13.83 7.51
N PHE A 187 12.01 -12.95 7.88
CA PHE A 187 12.98 -13.23 8.95
C PHE A 187 12.35 -13.32 10.34
N ILE A 188 11.24 -12.61 10.59
CA ILE A 188 10.46 -12.77 11.83
C ILE A 188 9.95 -14.21 11.98
N HIS A 189 9.58 -14.87 10.87
CA HIS A 189 9.09 -16.26 10.86
C HIS A 189 10.17 -17.30 10.54
N SER A 190 11.42 -16.87 10.32
CA SER A 190 12.55 -17.74 9.99
C SER A 190 13.86 -17.14 10.56
N PRO A 191 14.04 -17.18 11.89
CA PRO A 191 15.22 -16.60 12.54
C PRO A 191 16.52 -17.36 12.25
N ASP A 192 16.45 -18.66 11.97
CA ASP A 192 17.61 -19.56 11.85
C ASP A 192 18.07 -19.78 10.39
N VAL A 193 18.33 -18.72 9.62
CA VAL A 193 18.94 -18.83 8.27
C VAL A 193 20.46 -19.12 8.32
N SER A 194 20.97 -19.52 9.49
CA SER A 194 22.38 -19.71 9.85
C SER A 194 23.16 -20.74 8.98
N GLY A 195 22.49 -21.45 8.07
CA GLY A 195 23.09 -22.42 7.14
C GLY A 195 22.98 -22.07 5.65
N GLY A 196 22.50 -20.87 5.30
CA GLY A 196 22.32 -20.45 3.90
C GLY A 196 21.18 -21.15 3.14
N ARG A 197 20.36 -21.96 3.84
CA ARG A 197 19.18 -22.65 3.31
C ARG A 197 17.93 -21.99 3.89
N ILE A 198 16.91 -21.77 3.05
CA ILE A 198 15.59 -21.35 3.49
C ILE A 198 14.78 -22.61 3.76
N GLU A 199 14.46 -22.88 5.03
CA GLU A 199 13.48 -23.90 5.39
C GLU A 199 12.07 -23.35 5.17
N VAL A 200 11.16 -24.19 4.66
CA VAL A 200 9.78 -23.81 4.37
C VAL A 200 8.90 -24.27 5.53
N TYR A 201 8.25 -23.32 6.18
CA TYR A 201 7.30 -23.51 7.27
C TYR A 201 5.92 -22.98 6.86
N GLN A 202 4.91 -23.35 7.63
CA GLN A 202 3.53 -22.86 7.43
C GLN A 202 3.44 -21.33 7.47
N ASP A 203 4.18 -20.70 8.38
CA ASP A 203 4.08 -19.25 8.61
C ASP A 203 4.93 -18.41 7.65
N ASN A 204 6.05 -18.95 7.15
CA ASN A 204 6.93 -18.21 6.24
C ASN A 204 6.57 -18.40 4.76
N LEU A 205 5.78 -19.42 4.42
CA LEU A 205 5.41 -19.76 3.05
C LEU A 205 4.76 -18.59 2.30
N ALA A 206 3.84 -17.87 2.95
CA ALA A 206 3.16 -16.72 2.35
C ALA A 206 4.15 -15.65 1.86
N TYR A 207 5.15 -15.32 2.70
CA TYR A 207 6.16 -14.32 2.37
C TYR A 207 7.13 -14.84 1.29
N ILE A 208 7.50 -16.13 1.32
CA ILE A 208 8.29 -16.75 0.25
C ILE A 208 7.53 -16.69 -1.08
N THR A 209 6.22 -16.96 -1.08
CA THR A 209 5.35 -16.95 -2.28
C THR A 209 5.44 -15.62 -3.01
N VAL A 210 5.31 -14.54 -2.25
CA VAL A 210 5.28 -13.17 -2.77
C VAL A 210 6.68 -12.65 -3.10
N LEU A 211 7.70 -13.08 -2.36
CA LEU A 211 9.10 -12.72 -2.65
C LEU A 211 9.71 -13.54 -3.79
N PHE A 212 9.18 -14.72 -4.13
CA PHE A 212 9.77 -15.60 -5.14
C PHE A 212 9.93 -14.95 -6.52
N PRO A 213 8.91 -14.25 -7.09
CA PRO A 213 9.07 -13.56 -8.37
C PRO A 213 10.02 -12.37 -8.27
N GLU A 214 10.01 -11.68 -7.13
CA GLU A 214 10.61 -10.34 -6.96
C GLU A 214 12.06 -10.39 -6.48
N SER A 215 12.44 -11.36 -5.66
CA SER A 215 13.74 -11.44 -5.01
C SER A 215 14.62 -12.53 -5.62
N GLU A 216 15.69 -12.13 -6.32
CA GLU A 216 16.72 -13.04 -6.80
C GLU A 216 17.45 -13.77 -5.67
N ILE A 217 17.60 -13.11 -4.51
CA ILE A 217 18.27 -13.66 -3.33
C ILE A 217 17.47 -14.84 -2.80
N VAL A 218 16.17 -14.67 -2.61
CA VAL A 218 15.25 -15.74 -2.17
C VAL A 218 15.30 -16.90 -3.17
N ARG A 219 15.24 -16.62 -4.47
CA ARG A 219 15.38 -17.65 -5.52
C ARG A 219 16.72 -18.39 -5.46
N LYS A 220 17.83 -17.70 -5.19
CA LYS A 220 19.16 -18.31 -5.08
C LYS A 220 19.27 -19.24 -3.87
N HIS A 221 18.69 -18.85 -2.73
CA HIS A 221 18.69 -19.65 -1.51
C HIS A 221 17.71 -20.82 -1.53
N LEU A 222 16.68 -20.76 -2.38
CA LEU A 222 15.76 -21.87 -2.65
C LEU A 222 16.28 -22.85 -3.72
N ARG A 223 17.39 -22.52 -4.40
CA ARG A 223 18.03 -23.42 -5.35
C ARG A 223 18.89 -24.44 -4.61
N GLU A 224 18.68 -25.72 -4.90
CA GLU A 224 19.63 -26.75 -4.46
C GLU A 224 20.99 -26.49 -5.12
N PRO A 225 22.11 -26.59 -4.39
CA PRO A 225 23.42 -26.64 -5.03
C PRO A 225 23.44 -27.89 -5.92
N ARG A 226 23.71 -27.71 -7.23
CA ARG A 226 24.03 -28.83 -8.13
C ARG A 226 25.03 -29.73 -7.38
N PRO A 227 24.76 -31.04 -7.19
CA PRO A 227 25.77 -31.90 -6.62
C PRO A 227 26.99 -31.79 -7.53
N ARG A 228 28.12 -31.32 -6.99
CA ARG A 228 29.42 -31.43 -7.66
C ARG A 228 29.84 -32.89 -7.64
N LEU A 229 29.11 -33.75 -8.34
CA LEU A 229 29.54 -35.10 -8.67
C LEU A 229 30.46 -34.98 -9.87
N LYS A 230 31.73 -34.68 -9.58
CA LYS A 230 32.79 -35.06 -10.51
C LYS A 230 32.91 -36.57 -10.48
N THR A 231 33.01 -37.13 -11.68
CA THR A 231 33.65 -38.38 -12.09
C THR A 231 32.74 -39.60 -12.25
N LEU A 232 32.70 -40.07 -13.51
CA LEU A 232 32.28 -41.39 -14.01
C LEU A 232 30.80 -41.59 -14.36
N ALA A 233 30.26 -40.78 -15.26
CA ALA A 233 29.26 -41.27 -16.22
C ALA A 233 29.39 -40.48 -17.53
N SER A 234 30.13 -41.08 -18.47
CA SER A 234 30.15 -40.69 -19.87
C SER A 234 28.79 -40.94 -20.51
N SER A 235 28.36 -39.97 -21.32
CA SER A 235 27.40 -40.12 -22.41
C SER A 235 25.98 -40.52 -22.03
N LEU A 236 25.09 -39.52 -21.97
CA LEU A 236 23.91 -39.35 -22.84
C LEU A 236 23.08 -38.18 -22.30
N GLU A 237 22.78 -37.23 -23.19
CA GLU A 237 21.80 -36.14 -23.05
C GLU A 237 22.16 -34.97 -22.11
N ASP A 238 22.82 -33.96 -22.69
CA ASP A 238 22.73 -32.57 -22.23
C ASP A 238 21.28 -32.08 -22.41
N SER A 239 20.48 -32.14 -21.33
CA SER A 239 19.19 -31.44 -21.24
C SER A 239 19.18 -30.56 -19.98
N PRO A 240 19.21 -29.23 -20.09
CA PRO A 240 19.44 -28.34 -18.95
C PRO A 240 18.15 -27.96 -18.21
N THR A 241 17.25 -28.90 -17.90
CA THR A 241 15.91 -28.55 -17.36
C THR A 241 15.34 -29.53 -16.33
N HIS A 242 16.05 -29.81 -15.23
CA HIS A 242 15.45 -30.55 -14.11
C HIS A 242 15.51 -29.75 -12.79
N SER A 243 14.36 -29.17 -12.46
CA SER A 243 13.88 -28.69 -11.15
C SER A 243 14.89 -27.94 -10.28
N SER A 244 15.02 -26.63 -10.52
CA SER A 244 15.90 -25.78 -9.70
C SER A 244 15.31 -25.45 -8.31
N TYR A 245 14.05 -25.77 -8.01
CA TYR A 245 13.35 -25.34 -6.78
C TYR A 245 12.74 -26.51 -5.99
N ASN A 246 13.44 -27.64 -5.92
CA ASN A 246 12.98 -28.86 -5.24
C ASN A 246 12.48 -28.63 -3.81
N THR A 247 13.01 -27.65 -3.07
CA THR A 247 12.55 -27.32 -1.72
C THR A 247 11.09 -26.85 -1.66
N LEU A 248 10.61 -26.12 -2.68
CA LEU A 248 9.20 -25.71 -2.77
C LEU A 248 8.33 -26.74 -3.50
N LEU A 249 8.95 -27.66 -4.24
CA LEU A 249 8.28 -28.67 -5.05
C LEU A 249 8.29 -30.05 -4.39
N SER A 250 8.80 -30.18 -3.16
CA SER A 250 8.67 -31.40 -2.40
C SER A 250 7.28 -31.43 -1.76
N SER A 251 6.51 -32.49 -2.06
CA SER A 251 5.13 -32.66 -1.58
C SER A 251 4.98 -32.59 -0.05
N HIS A 252 6.08 -32.66 0.72
CA HIS A 252 6.13 -32.54 2.17
C HIS A 252 6.45 -31.13 2.69
N ALA A 253 6.92 -30.20 1.84
CA ALA A 253 7.28 -28.84 2.26
C ALA A 253 6.07 -27.91 2.42
N VAL A 254 4.97 -28.16 1.71
CA VAL A 254 3.70 -27.43 1.88
C VAL A 254 2.67 -28.36 2.54
N PRO A 255 2.46 -28.25 3.86
CA PRO A 255 1.82 -29.30 4.65
C PRO A 255 0.30 -29.36 4.53
N SER A 256 -0.37 -28.28 4.10
CA SER A 256 -1.83 -28.21 4.00
C SER A 256 -2.32 -27.97 2.57
N GLN A 257 -3.37 -28.71 2.16
CA GLN A 257 -4.04 -28.50 0.85
C GLN A 257 -4.49 -27.04 0.68
N LYS A 258 -4.98 -26.41 1.75
CA LYS A 258 -5.34 -24.99 1.76
C LYS A 258 -4.13 -24.10 1.41
N GLN A 259 -2.98 -24.34 2.02
CA GLN A 259 -1.76 -23.57 1.77
C GLN A 259 -1.22 -23.83 0.35
N GLN A 260 -1.36 -25.04 -0.18
CA GLN A 260 -1.00 -25.35 -1.58
C GLN A 260 -1.87 -24.56 -2.56
N ILE A 261 -3.18 -24.49 -2.29
CA ILE A 261 -4.13 -23.66 -3.07
C ILE A 261 -3.71 -22.20 -3.03
N LEU A 262 -3.52 -21.62 -1.84
CA LEU A 262 -3.16 -20.20 -1.70
C LEU A 262 -1.79 -19.89 -2.33
N PHE A 263 -0.79 -20.75 -2.09
CA PHE A 263 0.54 -20.64 -2.68
C PHE A 263 0.48 -20.52 -4.20
N LEU A 264 -0.14 -21.48 -4.86
CA LEU A 264 -0.19 -21.51 -6.32
C LEU A 264 -1.15 -20.46 -6.90
N PHE A 265 -2.24 -20.15 -6.21
CA PHE A 265 -3.18 -19.12 -6.63
C PHE A 265 -2.56 -17.71 -6.58
N VAL A 266 -1.82 -17.38 -5.52
CA VAL A 266 -1.11 -16.10 -5.42
C VAL A 266 -0.02 -16.00 -6.48
N LEU A 267 0.74 -17.07 -6.74
CA LEU A 267 1.72 -17.09 -7.85
C LEU A 267 1.07 -16.94 -9.22
N ALA A 268 -0.08 -17.56 -9.44
CA ALA A 268 -0.85 -17.37 -10.66
C ALA A 268 -1.32 -15.92 -10.80
N CYS A 269 -1.84 -15.30 -9.75
CA CYS A 269 -2.23 -13.88 -9.77
C CYS A 269 -1.03 -12.94 -9.99
N ALA A 270 0.13 -13.26 -9.41
CA ALA A 270 1.38 -12.55 -9.63
C ALA A 270 1.82 -12.61 -11.10
N LEU A 271 1.69 -13.78 -11.73
CA LEU A 271 1.99 -13.99 -13.16
C LEU A 271 1.07 -13.18 -14.08
N ILE A 272 -0.22 -13.08 -13.75
CA ILE A 272 -1.16 -12.31 -14.58
C ILE A 272 -0.82 -10.81 -14.61
N ASN A 273 -0.31 -10.30 -13.49
CA ASN A 273 -0.06 -8.87 -13.32
C ASN A 273 1.37 -8.44 -13.64
N THR A 274 2.31 -9.38 -13.81
CA THR A 274 3.70 -9.04 -14.12
C THR A 274 3.85 -8.61 -15.57
N GLN A 275 4.67 -7.58 -15.79
CA GLN A 275 5.03 -7.07 -17.12
C GLN A 275 6.49 -7.39 -17.49
N ASP A 276 7.24 -7.98 -16.55
CA ASP A 276 8.66 -8.30 -16.73
C ASP A 276 8.80 -9.69 -17.35
N GLU A 277 9.37 -9.74 -18.55
CA GLU A 277 9.58 -10.97 -19.32
C GLU A 277 10.38 -12.03 -18.54
N LYS A 278 11.38 -11.63 -17.76
CA LYS A 278 12.18 -12.56 -16.96
C LYS A 278 11.34 -13.17 -15.84
N LYS A 279 10.54 -12.36 -15.16
CA LYS A 279 9.63 -12.82 -14.09
C LYS A 279 8.55 -13.75 -14.66
N THR A 280 7.98 -13.38 -15.81
CA THR A 280 7.02 -14.20 -16.57
C THR A 280 7.60 -15.57 -16.89
N GLN A 281 8.82 -15.62 -17.42
CA GLN A 281 9.51 -16.87 -17.72
C GLN A 281 9.66 -17.75 -16.46
N ILE A 282 10.21 -17.20 -15.37
CA ILE A 282 10.44 -17.95 -14.13
C ILE A 282 9.13 -18.49 -13.55
N LEU A 283 8.07 -17.67 -13.55
CA LEU A 283 6.77 -18.05 -13.03
C LEU A 283 6.11 -19.15 -13.86
N TYR A 284 6.15 -19.07 -15.20
CA TYR A 284 5.62 -20.13 -16.06
C TYR A 284 6.39 -21.43 -15.91
N GLU A 285 7.74 -21.39 -15.88
CA GLU A 285 8.57 -22.57 -15.66
C GLU A 285 8.30 -23.19 -14.28
N PHE A 286 8.15 -22.37 -13.23
CA PHE A 286 7.82 -22.85 -11.90
C PHE A 286 6.44 -23.49 -11.86
N LEU A 287 5.41 -22.83 -12.39
CA LEU A 287 4.05 -23.36 -12.43
C LEU A 287 3.93 -24.64 -13.27
N ALA A 288 4.68 -24.76 -14.37
CA ALA A 288 4.74 -25.97 -15.19
C ALA A 288 5.36 -27.16 -14.44
N ASN A 289 6.33 -26.91 -13.56
CA ASN A 289 6.88 -27.95 -12.69
C ASN A 289 5.96 -28.25 -11.51
N ALA A 290 5.34 -27.22 -10.92
CA ALA A 290 4.38 -27.35 -9.83
C ALA A 290 3.12 -28.13 -10.24
N SER A 291 2.66 -28.02 -11.50
CA SER A 291 1.51 -28.77 -12.01
C SER A 291 1.72 -30.29 -12.00
N LYS A 292 2.97 -30.75 -12.09
CA LYS A 292 3.33 -32.18 -12.02
C LYS A 292 3.26 -32.70 -10.58
N VAL A 293 3.58 -31.85 -9.60
CA VAL A 293 3.62 -32.19 -8.17
C VAL A 293 2.25 -32.03 -7.50
N TYR A 294 1.61 -30.88 -7.67
CA TYR A 294 0.35 -30.50 -7.03
C TYR A 294 -0.86 -30.76 -7.94
N PHE A 295 -1.01 -32.01 -8.39
CA PHE A 295 -2.01 -32.39 -9.39
C PHE A 295 -3.46 -32.12 -8.95
N ASN A 296 -3.77 -32.22 -7.65
CA ASN A 296 -5.13 -31.97 -7.13
C ASN A 296 -5.54 -30.49 -7.18
N VAL A 297 -4.59 -29.57 -7.09
CA VAL A 297 -4.83 -28.13 -7.04
C VAL A 297 -4.73 -27.49 -8.43
N PHE A 298 -4.07 -28.16 -9.36
CA PHE A 298 -3.84 -27.66 -10.72
C PHE A 298 -5.10 -27.27 -11.51
N PRO A 299 -6.22 -28.02 -11.48
CA PRO A 299 -7.44 -27.65 -12.21
C PRO A 299 -7.98 -26.25 -11.85
N LEU A 300 -7.83 -25.84 -10.60
CA LEU A 300 -8.22 -24.52 -10.10
C LEU A 300 -7.35 -23.42 -10.73
N ILE A 301 -6.04 -23.58 -10.69
CA ILE A 301 -5.08 -22.62 -11.26
C ILE A 301 -5.25 -22.51 -12.77
N ARG A 302 -5.52 -23.64 -13.43
CA ARG A 302 -5.84 -23.70 -14.86
C ARG A 302 -6.99 -22.76 -15.18
N SER A 303 -8.11 -22.84 -14.43
CA SER A 303 -9.27 -21.99 -14.67
C SER A 303 -8.94 -20.48 -14.60
N VAL A 304 -8.02 -20.09 -13.70
CA VAL A 304 -7.58 -18.71 -13.52
C VAL A 304 -6.63 -18.25 -14.63
N LEU A 305 -5.74 -19.13 -15.09
CA LEU A 305 -4.70 -18.82 -16.07
C LEU A 305 -5.14 -18.95 -17.53
N MET A 306 -6.19 -19.71 -17.83
CA MET A 306 -6.54 -20.09 -19.22
C MET A 306 -6.63 -18.92 -20.19
N GLN A 307 -7.28 -17.82 -19.81
CA GLN A 307 -7.37 -16.63 -20.66
C GLN A 307 -5.99 -16.03 -20.96
N ASN A 308 -5.10 -15.99 -19.98
CA ASN A 308 -3.74 -15.48 -20.13
C ASN A 308 -2.84 -16.47 -20.88
N LEU A 309 -3.02 -17.78 -20.72
CA LEU A 309 -2.25 -18.79 -21.47
C LEU A 309 -2.48 -18.65 -22.98
N VAL A 310 -3.73 -18.43 -23.40
CA VAL A 310 -4.07 -18.23 -24.82
C VAL A 310 -3.43 -16.94 -25.35
N LEU A 311 -3.51 -15.84 -24.61
CA LEU A 311 -2.89 -14.56 -24.99
C LEU A 311 -1.36 -14.68 -25.08
N THR A 312 -0.73 -15.28 -24.06
CA THR A 312 0.72 -15.49 -24.04
C THR A 312 1.19 -16.41 -25.16
N LEU A 313 0.43 -17.46 -25.53
CA LEU A 313 0.75 -18.30 -26.69
C LEU A 313 0.73 -17.54 -28.01
N GLN A 314 -0.16 -16.56 -28.15
CA GLN A 314 -0.29 -15.76 -29.36
C GLN A 314 0.74 -14.63 -29.46
N GLN A 315 1.14 -14.07 -28.32
CA GLN A 315 1.96 -12.84 -28.26
C GLN A 315 3.43 -13.09 -27.90
N SER A 316 3.76 -14.20 -27.23
CA SER A 316 5.12 -14.46 -26.74
C SER A 316 6.07 -14.89 -27.85
N GLN A 317 7.26 -14.28 -27.87
CA GLN A 317 8.37 -14.64 -28.75
C GLN A 317 9.41 -15.56 -28.05
N SER A 318 9.27 -15.78 -26.73
CA SER A 318 10.24 -16.54 -25.95
C SER A 318 9.98 -18.05 -26.05
N PRO A 319 10.94 -18.87 -26.54
CA PRO A 319 10.77 -20.31 -26.69
C PRO A 319 10.60 -21.02 -25.33
N HIS A 320 11.21 -20.47 -24.26
CA HIS A 320 11.10 -21.03 -22.92
C HIS A 320 9.69 -20.86 -22.34
N VAL A 321 9.08 -19.69 -22.53
CA VAL A 321 7.70 -19.42 -22.11
C VAL A 321 6.74 -20.33 -22.90
N LEU A 322 6.91 -20.43 -24.21
CA LEU A 322 6.06 -21.28 -25.05
C LEU A 322 6.16 -22.76 -24.66
N SER A 323 7.37 -23.26 -24.38
CA SER A 323 7.57 -24.63 -23.89
C SER A 323 6.90 -24.88 -22.54
N ALA A 324 7.06 -23.95 -21.58
CA ALA A 324 6.41 -24.06 -20.28
C ALA A 324 4.88 -24.02 -20.37
N VAL A 325 4.32 -23.16 -21.24
CA VAL A 325 2.88 -23.11 -21.50
C VAL A 325 2.39 -24.38 -22.19
N GLN A 326 3.13 -24.93 -23.17
CA GLN A 326 2.81 -26.21 -23.78
C GLN A 326 2.82 -27.34 -22.76
N GLN A 327 3.77 -27.37 -21.81
CA GLN A 327 3.77 -28.34 -20.71
C GLN A 327 2.54 -28.18 -19.81
N LEU A 328 2.16 -26.94 -19.46
CA LEU A 328 0.95 -26.66 -18.68
C LEU A 328 -0.32 -27.15 -19.40
N VAL A 329 -0.40 -26.95 -20.71
CA VAL A 329 -1.53 -27.40 -21.53
C VAL A 329 -1.51 -28.92 -21.69
N SER A 330 -0.36 -29.57 -21.92
CA SER A 330 -0.25 -31.03 -22.00
C SER A 330 -0.71 -31.70 -20.71
N VAL A 331 -0.24 -31.21 -19.55
CA VAL A 331 -0.65 -31.69 -18.23
C VAL A 331 -2.15 -31.48 -18.00
N ALA A 332 -2.73 -30.41 -18.57
CA ALA A 332 -4.16 -30.14 -18.51
C ALA A 332 -5.02 -31.05 -19.41
N VAL A 333 -4.46 -31.57 -20.51
CA VAL A 333 -5.17 -32.41 -21.50
C VAL A 333 -5.03 -33.90 -21.16
N GLU A 334 -3.85 -34.34 -20.71
CA GLU A 334 -3.59 -35.73 -20.34
C GLU A 334 -4.39 -36.19 -19.11
N ARG A 335 -4.90 -35.26 -18.31
CA ARG A 335 -5.56 -35.56 -17.04
C ARG A 335 -6.97 -34.98 -17.04
N VAL A 336 -7.93 -35.85 -17.33
CA VAL A 336 -9.37 -35.59 -17.16
C VAL A 336 -9.61 -35.22 -15.69
N PRO A 337 -10.27 -34.09 -15.39
CA PRO A 337 -10.60 -33.75 -14.01
C PRO A 337 -11.56 -34.81 -13.47
N SER A 338 -11.17 -35.52 -12.42
CA SER A 338 -12.14 -36.22 -11.59
C SER A 338 -13.18 -35.20 -11.10
N ASP A 339 -14.47 -35.54 -11.15
CA ASP A 339 -15.67 -34.72 -10.85
C ASP A 339 -15.70 -33.94 -9.52
N THR A 340 -14.61 -33.88 -8.76
CA THR A 340 -14.39 -32.89 -7.69
C THR A 340 -13.86 -31.59 -8.30
N ASP A 341 -14.76 -30.86 -8.95
CA ASP A 341 -14.55 -29.50 -9.41
C ASP A 341 -14.04 -28.61 -8.25
N CYS A 342 -12.73 -28.42 -8.14
CA CYS A 342 -12.14 -27.26 -7.48
C CYS A 342 -12.48 -26.02 -8.34
N LYS A 343 -13.75 -25.61 -8.29
CA LYS A 343 -14.29 -24.39 -8.88
C LYS A 343 -13.67 -23.20 -8.16
N LEU A 344 -13.70 -22.04 -8.84
CA LEU A 344 -13.39 -20.73 -8.23
C LEU A 344 -14.15 -20.49 -6.89
N THR A 345 -15.25 -21.21 -6.66
CA THR A 345 -15.96 -21.26 -5.38
C THR A 345 -15.04 -21.61 -4.20
N VAL A 346 -14.11 -22.55 -4.34
CA VAL A 346 -13.20 -22.94 -3.25
C VAL A 346 -12.30 -21.77 -2.84
N ILE A 347 -11.85 -20.94 -3.79
CA ILE A 347 -11.05 -19.73 -3.49
C ILE A 347 -11.93 -18.68 -2.80
N ASN A 348 -13.17 -18.54 -3.24
CA ASN A 348 -14.14 -17.63 -2.62
C ASN A 348 -14.50 -18.08 -1.20
N ASP A 349 -14.65 -19.38 -0.96
CA ASP A 349 -14.91 -19.99 0.35
C ASP A 349 -13.71 -19.82 1.27
N LEU A 350 -12.48 -19.87 0.73
CA LEU A 350 -11.26 -19.51 1.46
C LEU A 350 -11.15 -17.99 1.72
N GLY A 351 -11.93 -17.17 1.02
CA GLY A 351 -11.94 -15.72 1.16
C GLY A 351 -10.81 -15.01 0.40
N PHE A 352 -10.28 -15.60 -0.68
CA PHE A 352 -9.19 -15.03 -1.49
C PHE A 352 -9.62 -14.69 -2.92
N GLY A 353 -10.93 -14.66 -3.21
CA GLY A 353 -11.46 -14.42 -4.56
C GLY A 353 -11.03 -13.10 -5.19
N GLY A 354 -10.84 -12.05 -4.37
CA GLY A 354 -10.53 -10.70 -4.85
C GLY A 354 -9.04 -10.41 -5.04
N VAL A 355 -8.13 -11.33 -4.66
CA VAL A 355 -6.67 -11.14 -4.81
C VAL A 355 -6.28 -10.83 -6.27
N ARG A 356 -6.93 -11.48 -7.24
CA ARG A 356 -6.68 -11.25 -8.66
C ARG A 356 -6.93 -9.79 -9.05
N GLU A 357 -8.06 -9.23 -8.60
CA GLU A 357 -8.44 -7.85 -8.88
C GLU A 357 -7.60 -6.86 -8.07
N PHE A 358 -7.26 -7.22 -6.83
CA PHE A 358 -6.45 -6.38 -5.95
C PHE A 358 -5.03 -6.18 -6.50
N PHE A 359 -4.45 -7.16 -7.19
CA PHE A 359 -3.11 -7.06 -7.76
C PHE A 359 -3.02 -6.17 -9.02
N ASN A 360 -4.16 -5.73 -9.55
CA ASN A 360 -4.19 -4.81 -10.68
C ASN A 360 -3.37 -3.53 -10.36
N PRO A 361 -2.75 -2.91 -11.39
CA PRO A 361 -2.04 -1.64 -11.23
C PRO A 361 -2.90 -0.59 -10.54
N PHE A 362 -2.24 0.30 -9.78
CA PHE A 362 -2.93 1.42 -9.16
C PHE A 362 -3.63 2.27 -10.23
N PRO A 363 -4.86 2.74 -9.96
CA PRO A 363 -5.55 3.65 -10.87
C PRO A 363 -4.68 4.90 -11.10
N LYS A 364 -4.73 5.45 -12.33
CA LYS A 364 -3.97 6.66 -12.68
C LYS A 364 -4.43 7.83 -11.80
N HIS A 365 -3.47 8.68 -11.41
CA HIS A 365 -3.61 9.80 -10.47
C HIS A 365 -4.99 10.50 -10.50
N GLY A 366 -5.59 10.66 -9.32
CA GLY A 366 -6.79 11.49 -9.13
C GLY A 366 -8.12 10.74 -9.18
N LEU A 367 -8.11 9.41 -9.35
CA LEU A 367 -9.30 8.60 -9.07
C LEU A 367 -9.35 8.28 -7.58
N VAL A 368 -10.46 8.69 -6.98
CA VAL A 368 -10.82 8.39 -5.60
C VAL A 368 -10.91 6.87 -5.45
N TYR A 369 -10.44 6.34 -4.31
CA TYR A 369 -10.77 4.99 -3.87
C TYR A 369 -12.29 4.72 -3.96
N PRO A 370 -12.73 3.47 -4.17
CA PRO A 370 -14.15 3.14 -4.23
C PRO A 370 -14.92 3.65 -2.99
N THR A 371 -16.04 4.34 -3.20
CA THR A 371 -16.89 4.90 -2.13
C THR A 371 -17.26 3.84 -1.09
N SER A 372 -17.47 2.59 -1.52
CA SER A 372 -17.76 1.45 -0.63
C SER A 372 -16.62 1.19 0.36
N GLN A 373 -15.37 1.14 -0.10
CA GLN A 373 -14.20 0.90 0.75
C GLN A 373 -13.96 2.05 1.73
N GLY A 374 -14.14 3.30 1.27
CA GLY A 374 -14.05 4.48 2.12
C GLY A 374 -15.05 4.49 3.27
N THR A 375 -16.32 4.19 2.97
CA THR A 375 -17.39 4.15 3.98
C THR A 375 -17.21 3.00 4.99
N LEU A 376 -16.69 1.85 4.54
CA LEU A 376 -16.35 0.75 5.44
C LEU A 376 -15.19 1.11 6.38
N LEU A 377 -14.13 1.76 5.86
CA LEU A 377 -13.02 2.25 6.69
C LEU A 377 -13.49 3.33 7.67
N GLN A 378 -14.38 4.23 7.23
CA GLN A 378 -14.99 5.22 8.12
C GLN A 378 -15.70 4.55 9.30
N LYS A 379 -16.55 3.54 9.02
CA LYS A 379 -17.27 2.79 10.06
C LYS A 379 -16.33 2.02 10.99
N TYR A 380 -15.23 1.48 10.47
CA TYR A 380 -14.17 0.87 11.27
C TYR A 380 -13.55 1.89 12.24
N LEU A 381 -13.17 3.06 11.74
CA LEU A 381 -12.55 4.10 12.56
C LEU A 381 -13.51 4.67 13.60
N GLU A 382 -14.80 4.81 13.28
CA GLU A 382 -15.84 5.21 14.23
C GLU A 382 -15.90 4.21 15.40
N THR A 383 -15.95 2.91 15.08
CA THR A 383 -15.98 1.83 16.08
C THR A 383 -14.69 1.79 16.91
N LEU A 384 -13.52 1.98 16.27
CA LEU A 384 -12.23 2.05 16.96
C LEU A 384 -12.17 3.27 17.90
N VAL A 385 -12.60 4.44 17.45
CA VAL A 385 -12.62 5.66 18.28
C VAL A 385 -13.56 5.49 19.48
N ALA A 386 -14.72 4.85 19.30
CA ALA A 386 -15.62 4.51 20.40
C ALA A 386 -14.97 3.53 21.39
N HIS A 387 -14.30 2.48 20.88
CA HIS A 387 -13.58 1.50 21.69
C HIS A 387 -12.42 2.11 22.50
N LEU A 388 -11.73 3.11 21.95
CA LEU A 388 -10.64 3.83 22.62
C LEU A 388 -11.13 4.92 23.59
N SER A 389 -12.42 5.27 23.55
CA SER A 389 -13.03 6.34 24.37
C SER A 389 -14.11 5.88 25.37
N PRO A 390 -14.04 4.71 26.03
CA PRO A 390 -15.15 4.16 26.81
C PRO A 390 -15.44 4.91 28.13
N SER A 391 -14.98 6.15 28.28
CA SER A 391 -15.04 6.92 29.54
C SER A 391 -15.77 8.27 29.43
N GLU A 392 -16.39 8.63 28.30
CA GLU A 392 -17.15 9.90 28.20
C GLU A 392 -18.68 9.74 28.18
N GLU A 393 -19.24 8.52 28.25
CA GLU A 393 -20.72 8.34 28.32
C GLU A 393 -21.29 8.39 29.75
N CYS A 394 -20.47 8.65 30.78
CA CYS A 394 -20.95 8.85 32.15
C CYS A 394 -20.52 10.20 32.75
N VAL A 395 -20.64 11.28 31.98
CA VAL A 395 -20.83 12.63 32.54
C VAL A 395 -21.88 13.36 31.71
N SER A 396 -23.10 13.29 32.20
CA SER A 396 -24.16 14.30 32.12
C SER A 396 -24.23 15.16 30.85
N LYS A 397 -25.26 14.90 30.05
CA LYS A 397 -26.01 15.92 29.30
C LYS A 397 -26.49 17.03 30.24
N SER A 398 -25.60 17.94 30.62
CA SER A 398 -25.92 19.25 31.21
C SER A 398 -24.62 20.02 31.40
N HIS A 399 -24.22 20.79 30.41
CA HIS A 399 -23.84 22.19 30.61
C HIS A 399 -23.74 22.88 29.24
N SER A 400 -24.80 23.64 28.99
CA SER A 400 -24.96 24.78 28.10
C SER A 400 -23.70 25.32 27.42
N LEU A 401 -23.79 25.40 26.09
CA LEU A 401 -23.14 26.40 25.26
C LEU A 401 -23.50 27.82 25.75
N SER A 402 -22.76 28.34 26.73
CA SER A 402 -22.71 29.78 27.03
C SER A 402 -21.57 30.09 28.00
N SER A 403 -20.38 30.38 27.47
CA SER A 403 -19.47 31.43 27.98
C SER A 403 -18.08 31.26 27.40
N MET A 404 -17.68 32.20 26.54
CA MET A 404 -16.32 32.73 26.45
C MET A 404 -16.32 33.92 25.47
N LYS A 405 -17.07 34.97 25.83
CA LYS A 405 -16.62 36.35 25.61
C LYS A 405 -16.15 36.78 26.98
N ASP A 406 -14.84 36.93 27.16
CA ASP A 406 -14.20 37.78 28.17
C ASP A 406 -12.69 37.52 28.11
N PHE A 407 -12.02 38.17 27.17
CA PHE A 407 -10.58 38.50 27.26
C PHE A 407 -10.25 39.62 26.27
N ALA A 408 -10.89 40.77 26.44
CA ALA A 408 -10.54 41.98 25.70
C ALA A 408 -11.04 43.25 26.42
N THR A 409 -10.53 43.54 27.61
CA THR A 409 -10.46 44.90 28.17
C THR A 409 -9.63 44.86 29.44
N ASN A 410 -8.41 45.41 29.41
CA ASN A 410 -7.80 46.16 30.51
C ASN A 410 -6.45 46.70 30.05
N GLY A 411 -6.37 48.02 29.90
CA GLY A 411 -5.14 48.72 29.54
C GLY A 411 -5.37 50.11 28.96
N SER A 412 -6.18 50.95 29.61
CA SER A 412 -6.24 52.39 29.31
C SER A 412 -5.96 53.16 30.59
N THR A 413 -4.70 53.56 30.75
CA THR A 413 -4.28 54.62 31.67
C THR A 413 -4.44 55.97 30.98
N ASN A 414 -5.36 56.78 31.48
CA ASN A 414 -5.52 58.18 31.13
C ASN A 414 -4.48 59.04 31.89
N TYR A 415 -3.87 59.99 31.18
CA TYR A 415 -3.52 61.30 31.74
C TYR A 415 -4.00 62.41 30.76
N PRO A 416 -4.43 63.59 31.26
CA PRO A 416 -5.22 64.56 30.50
C PRO A 416 -4.43 65.81 30.08
N LEU A 417 -5.17 66.80 29.53
CA LEU A 417 -4.81 68.20 29.15
C LEU A 417 -4.45 68.38 27.67
N SER A 418 -4.78 69.47 26.97
CA SER A 418 -5.79 70.54 27.03
C SER A 418 -5.56 71.38 25.75
N GLY A 419 -6.58 72.08 25.25
CA GLY A 419 -6.36 73.34 24.50
C GLY A 419 -6.66 73.38 22.99
N SER A 420 -7.88 73.81 22.69
CA SER A 420 -8.18 74.97 21.81
C SER A 420 -7.79 75.00 20.32
N SER A 421 -8.82 74.80 19.49
CA SER A 421 -9.38 75.75 18.50
C SER A 421 -8.51 76.43 17.42
N ALA A 422 -8.90 76.11 16.16
CA ALA A 422 -9.40 77.03 15.11
C ALA A 422 -8.44 77.72 14.12
N LEU A 423 -9.01 77.88 12.89
CA LEU A 423 -8.65 78.81 11.77
C LEU A 423 -7.42 78.40 10.93
N ARG A 424 -7.35 78.63 9.61
CA ARG A 424 -8.26 78.93 8.49
C ARG A 424 -7.39 78.81 7.21
N ARG A 425 -8.05 78.50 6.09
CA ARG A 425 -7.66 78.62 4.67
C ARG A 425 -6.40 79.42 4.31
N SER A 426 -5.70 78.93 3.28
CA SER A 426 -5.67 79.45 1.88
C SER A 426 -4.38 78.90 1.23
N SER A 427 -4.24 78.48 -0.02
CA SER A 427 -4.93 78.63 -1.30
C SER A 427 -3.78 78.58 -2.32
N GLN A 428 -3.93 77.84 -3.42
CA GLN A 428 -3.54 78.19 -4.80
C GLN A 428 -3.38 76.87 -5.56
N ALA A 429 -4.34 76.47 -6.39
CA ALA A 429 -4.70 77.01 -7.71
C ALA A 429 -4.18 76.05 -8.80
N ILE A 430 -5.09 75.16 -9.21
CA ILE A 430 -5.24 74.54 -10.54
C ILE A 430 -5.60 75.71 -11.53
N PRO A 431 -5.62 75.63 -12.89
CA PRO A 431 -5.81 74.43 -13.74
C PRO A 431 -5.19 74.60 -15.17
N PRO A 432 -5.73 74.06 -16.30
CA PRO A 432 -6.68 72.96 -16.54
C PRO A 432 -6.35 71.98 -17.69
N SER A 433 -7.19 70.94 -17.76
CA SER A 433 -7.84 70.30 -18.94
C SER A 433 -7.03 69.38 -19.86
N HIS A 434 -7.34 68.07 -19.93
CA HIS A 434 -8.50 67.41 -20.62
C HIS A 434 -8.42 67.56 -22.14
N ASN A 435 -8.72 66.59 -23.00
CA ASN A 435 -9.19 65.21 -22.96
C ASN A 435 -9.05 64.74 -24.44
N HIS A 436 -8.87 63.45 -24.74
CA HIS A 436 -9.76 62.74 -25.66
C HIS A 436 -9.38 61.26 -25.84
N GLN A 437 -10.44 60.46 -25.82
CA GLN A 437 -10.61 59.05 -26.17
C GLN A 437 -10.10 58.77 -27.61
N ARG A 438 -9.93 57.55 -28.15
CA ARG A 438 -10.75 56.33 -28.08
C ARG A 438 -10.04 55.22 -28.90
N THR A 439 -10.09 53.97 -28.42
CA THR A 439 -10.26 52.68 -29.16
C THR A 439 -9.47 52.34 -30.44
N GLY A 440 -8.86 51.15 -30.42
CA GLY A 440 -9.18 50.10 -31.40
C GLY A 440 -8.06 49.55 -32.29
N SER A 441 -8.04 48.21 -32.40
CA SER A 441 -7.46 47.32 -33.45
C SER A 441 -5.94 47.08 -33.53
N GLY A 442 -5.54 45.80 -33.35
CA GLY A 442 -4.29 45.21 -33.87
C GLY A 442 -4.37 44.95 -35.39
N PRO A 443 -3.54 44.10 -36.02
CA PRO A 443 -2.55 43.14 -35.49
C PRO A 443 -1.13 43.29 -36.10
N SER A 444 -0.15 42.52 -35.62
CA SER A 444 1.18 42.38 -36.25
C SER A 444 1.43 40.93 -36.69
N PRO A 445 1.87 40.69 -37.95
CA PRO A 445 2.26 39.38 -38.42
C PRO A 445 3.78 39.17 -38.41
N ASN A 446 4.10 37.90 -38.30
CA ASN A 446 5.38 37.22 -38.53
C ASN A 446 5.93 37.47 -39.95
N LYS A 447 7.26 37.57 -40.12
CA LYS A 447 8.07 36.99 -41.23
C LYS A 447 9.52 37.51 -41.26
N THR A 448 10.46 36.58 -41.09
CA THR A 448 11.76 36.54 -41.80
C THR A 448 11.52 36.36 -43.31
N PRO A 449 12.47 36.72 -44.20
CA PRO A 449 13.25 35.66 -44.88
C PRO A 449 14.63 36.07 -45.46
N GLN A 450 15.26 35.09 -46.11
CA GLN A 450 16.37 35.06 -47.09
C GLN A 450 17.70 34.52 -46.56
N GLU A 451 18.12 33.30 -46.89
CA GLU A 451 18.36 32.60 -48.19
C GLU A 451 19.72 32.94 -48.83
N THR A 452 20.49 31.87 -49.10
CA THR A 452 21.18 31.52 -50.36
C THR A 452 22.03 30.27 -50.05
N ASP A 453 21.63 29.08 -50.52
CA ASP A 453 21.93 28.47 -51.85
C ASP A 453 23.29 27.75 -51.84
N THR A 454 23.57 26.56 -52.37
CA THR A 454 22.90 25.52 -53.20
C THR A 454 23.93 24.36 -53.24
N LEU A 455 23.64 23.11 -52.86
CA LEU A 455 23.19 21.97 -53.68
C LEU A 455 23.95 21.73 -55.00
N ASP A 456 24.58 20.54 -55.12
CA ASP A 456 24.50 19.63 -56.29
C ASP A 456 25.22 18.27 -56.01
N PRO A 457 25.02 17.19 -56.81
CA PRO A 457 24.26 16.01 -56.34
C PRO A 457 24.90 14.62 -56.64
N ASP A 458 24.16 13.57 -56.26
CA ASP A 458 23.97 12.23 -56.85
C ASP A 458 25.15 11.32 -57.27
N ASP A 459 25.18 10.17 -56.58
CA ASP A 459 25.08 8.77 -57.07
C ASP A 459 25.99 8.16 -58.16
N THR A 460 26.16 6.84 -57.99
CA THR A 460 26.67 5.77 -58.89
C THR A 460 28.18 5.62 -59.08
N ASP A 461 28.78 4.57 -58.49
CA ASP A 461 29.15 3.33 -59.23
C ASP A 461 30.07 2.38 -58.43
N PHE A 462 29.79 1.07 -58.56
CA PHE A 462 30.54 -0.16 -58.21
C PHE A 462 30.68 -0.65 -56.75
#